data_AF-A0AA89B4D5-F1
#
_entry.id   AF-A0AA89B4D5-F1
#
_cell.length_a   1.000
_cell.length_b   1.000
_cell.length_c   1.000
_cell.angle_alpha   90.00
_cell.angle_beta   90.00
_cell.angle_gamma   90.00
#
_symmetry.space_group_name_H-M   'P 1'
#
loop_
_entity.id
_entity.type
_entity.pdbx_description
1 polymer ?
#
loop_
_entity_poly.entity_id
_entity_poly.type
_entity_poly.pdbx_seq_one_letter_code
_entity_poly.pdbx_strand_id
1 'polypeptide(L)'
;MVQVVIKRPKKSRSKRQKEEEEEVLCLEGIMLDRAKYIKFDVYINDEDSKGSAPDKTELVGSFVNLPHQHKHKSMFKRSQKFGINEVLEELEAEDDDSLLVTIVPQSVGVRIFKGDV
;
A
#
# COMPACT_ATOMS: atom_id res chain seq x y z
N MET A 1 -1.61 -13.20 2.00
CA MET A 1 -1.47 -11.94 2.75
C MET A 1 0.01 -11.73 3.03
N VAL A 2 0.49 -10.50 2.90
CA VAL A 2 1.86 -10.10 3.21
C VAL A 2 1.77 -8.90 4.13
N GLN A 3 2.55 -8.87 5.21
CA GLN A 3 2.62 -7.74 6.13
C GLN A 3 4.05 -7.23 6.21
N VAL A 4 4.21 -5.90 6.22
CA VAL A 4 5.52 -5.25 6.25
C VAL A 4 5.44 -4.01 7.13
N VAL A 5 6.34 -3.91 8.10
CA VAL A 5 6.56 -2.69 8.86
C VAL A 5 7.44 -1.75 8.03
N ILE A 6 6.98 -0.53 7.81
CA ILE A 6 7.70 0.52 7.07
C ILE A 6 7.93 1.72 7.99
N LYS A 7 9.11 2.33 7.90
CA LYS A 7 9.40 3.56 8.65
C LYS A 7 8.83 4.76 7.93
N ARG A 8 8.29 5.68 8.70
CA ARG A 8 7.81 6.95 8.17
C ARG A 8 8.96 7.96 8.03
N PRO A 9 8.93 8.84 7.03
CA PRO A 9 9.94 9.89 6.88
C PRO A 9 9.83 10.96 7.98
N LYS A 10 8.62 11.26 8.44
CA LYS A 10 8.35 12.28 9.46
C LYS A 10 7.01 12.03 10.15
N LYS A 11 6.98 12.19 11.47
CA LYS A 11 5.77 12.12 12.30
C LYS A 11 5.28 13.49 12.78
N SER A 12 4.05 13.53 13.29
CA SER A 12 3.42 14.70 13.92
C SER A 12 3.53 15.98 13.08
N ARG A 13 3.20 15.85 11.79
CA ARG A 13 3.28 16.96 10.82
C ARG A 13 2.21 18.01 11.16
N SER A 14 2.53 19.28 11.00
CA SER A 14 1.54 20.34 11.19
C SER A 14 0.49 20.32 10.07
N LYS A 15 -0.70 20.88 10.32
CA LYS A 15 -1.76 20.99 9.31
C LYS A 15 -1.25 21.62 8.00
N ARG A 16 -0.50 22.73 8.12
CA ARG A 16 0.12 23.40 6.96
C ARG A 16 1.09 22.48 6.20
N GLN A 17 1.89 21.67 6.90
CA GLN A 17 2.79 20.73 6.24
C GLN A 17 2.02 19.66 5.45
N LYS A 18 0.88 19.18 5.98
CA LYS A 18 0.01 18.21 5.31
C LYS A 18 -0.70 18.81 4.09
N GLU A 19 -1.09 20.09 4.16
CA GLU A 19 -1.66 20.83 3.02
C GLU A 19 -0.63 21.11 1.92
N GLU A 20 0.63 21.34 2.29
CA GLU A 20 1.73 21.60 1.34
C GLU A 20 2.24 20.31 0.66
N GLU A 21 2.27 19.19 1.38
CA GLU A 21 2.84 17.91 0.89
C GLU A 21 2.00 16.70 1.31
N GLU A 22 1.76 15.78 0.38
CA GLU A 22 1.12 14.48 0.67
C GLU A 22 2.16 13.45 1.12
N GLU A 23 1.95 12.76 2.25
CA GLU A 23 2.73 11.55 2.57
C GLU A 23 2.25 10.42 1.66
N VAL A 24 3.18 9.77 0.94
CA VAL A 24 2.83 8.80 -0.11
C VAL A 24 3.42 7.43 0.19
N LEU A 25 2.57 6.41 0.31
CA LEU A 25 2.96 5.02 0.28
C LEU A 25 3.24 4.57 -1.16
N CYS A 26 4.47 4.15 -1.44
CA CYS A 26 4.88 3.64 -2.76
C CYS A 26 5.10 2.12 -2.72
N LEU A 27 4.30 1.38 -3.47
CA LEU A 27 4.56 -0.03 -3.78
C LEU A 27 5.32 -0.14 -5.09
N GLU A 28 6.60 -0.47 -5.02
CA GLU A 28 7.45 -0.64 -6.19
C GLU A 28 7.66 -2.11 -6.55
N GLY A 29 8.11 -2.37 -7.79
CA GLY A 29 8.53 -3.73 -8.16
C GLY A 29 7.39 -4.73 -8.29
N ILE A 30 6.15 -4.27 -8.50
CA ILE A 30 5.00 -5.15 -8.72
C ILE A 30 5.19 -5.84 -10.06
N MET A 31 5.52 -7.13 -10.02
CA MET A 31 5.76 -7.96 -11.19
C MET A 31 4.52 -8.79 -11.48
N LEU A 32 3.94 -8.59 -12.67
CA LEU A 32 2.64 -9.19 -12.98
C LEU A 32 2.53 -9.61 -14.44
N ASP A 33 1.70 -10.62 -14.68
CA ASP A 33 1.35 -11.10 -16.02
C ASP A 33 0.14 -10.31 -16.54
N ARG A 34 0.35 -9.59 -17.64
CA ARG A 34 -0.64 -8.72 -18.28
C ARG A 34 -1.89 -9.45 -18.75
N ALA A 35 -1.76 -10.73 -19.08
CA ALA A 35 -2.87 -11.55 -19.52
C ALA A 35 -3.76 -12.05 -18.36
N LYS A 36 -3.36 -11.80 -17.09
CA LYS A 36 -4.07 -12.31 -15.91
C LYS A 36 -4.78 -11.19 -15.17
N TYR A 37 -5.97 -11.51 -14.67
CA TYR A 37 -6.65 -10.65 -13.74
C TYR A 37 -5.92 -10.69 -12.39
N ILE A 38 -5.40 -9.54 -11.98
CA ILE A 38 -4.67 -9.39 -10.73
C ILE A 38 -5.36 -8.32 -9.90
N LYS A 39 -5.76 -8.68 -8.68
CA LYS A 39 -6.27 -7.71 -7.70
C LYS A 39 -5.65 -7.96 -6.35
N PHE A 40 -5.26 -6.90 -5.68
CA PHE A 40 -4.94 -6.90 -4.27
C PHE A 40 -5.36 -5.59 -3.63
N ASP A 41 -5.71 -5.67 -2.35
CA ASP A 41 -6.05 -4.52 -1.53
C ASP A 41 -4.89 -4.24 -0.57
N VAL A 42 -4.70 -2.96 -0.26
CA VAL A 42 -3.61 -2.44 0.57
C VAL A 42 -4.23 -1.74 1.77
N TYR A 43 -3.78 -2.14 2.94
CA TYR A 43 -4.26 -1.63 4.22
C TYR A 43 -3.08 -1.08 5.04
N ILE A 44 -3.37 -0.10 5.88
CA ILE A 44 -2.50 0.28 6.99
C ILE A 44 -3.19 -0.15 8.28
N ASN A 45 -2.44 -0.83 9.14
CA ASN A 45 -2.90 -1.25 10.46
C ASN A 45 -2.08 -0.55 11.54
N ASP A 46 -2.68 -0.42 12.72
CA ASP A 46 -1.97 -0.13 13.97
C ASP A 46 -0.97 -1.25 14.29
N GLU A 47 0.28 -0.89 14.59
CA GLU A 47 1.40 -1.81 14.86
C GLU A 47 1.15 -2.69 16.11
N ASP A 48 0.39 -2.21 17.09
CA ASP A 48 0.08 -2.92 18.34
C ASP A 48 -1.12 -3.88 18.22
N SER A 49 -1.77 -3.92 17.06
CA SER A 49 -2.92 -4.78 16.83
C SER A 49 -2.50 -6.24 16.63
N LYS A 50 -2.61 -7.06 17.69
CA LYS A 50 -2.61 -8.54 17.58
C LYS A 50 -3.90 -9.01 16.90
N GLY A 51 -4.08 -8.63 15.64
CA GLY A 51 -5.29 -8.89 14.85
C GLY A 51 -5.84 -7.60 14.24
N SER A 52 -6.34 -7.72 13.01
CA SER A 52 -6.99 -6.64 12.25
C SER A 52 -8.39 -6.39 12.81
N ALA A 53 -8.44 -5.74 13.98
CA ALA A 53 -9.69 -5.20 14.48
C ALA A 53 -10.18 -4.14 13.46
N PRO A 54 -11.47 -4.12 13.09
CA PRO A 54 -11.96 -3.25 12.02
C PRO A 54 -11.70 -1.76 12.24
N ASP A 55 -11.60 -1.35 13.50
CA ASP A 55 -11.30 0.00 13.97
C ASP A 55 -9.79 0.34 13.97
N LYS A 56 -8.93 -0.65 13.67
CA LYS A 56 -7.46 -0.54 13.69
C LYS A 56 -6.85 -0.82 12.33
N THR A 57 -7.64 -0.73 11.26
CA THR A 57 -7.22 -1.09 9.91
C THR A 57 -7.99 -0.25 8.91
N GLU A 58 -7.28 0.53 8.10
CA GLU A 58 -7.89 1.33 7.04
C GLU A 58 -7.47 0.87 5.65
N LEU A 59 -8.43 0.89 4.72
CA LEU A 59 -8.21 0.54 3.32
C LEU A 59 -7.63 1.76 2.57
N VAL A 60 -6.33 1.69 2.29
CA VAL A 60 -5.62 2.73 1.53
C VAL A 60 -5.97 2.69 0.04
N GLY A 61 -6.20 1.49 -0.49
CA GLY A 61 -6.66 1.33 -1.86
C GLY A 61 -6.44 -0.06 -2.45
N SER A 62 -6.83 -0.20 -3.71
CA SER A 62 -6.70 -1.45 -4.46
C SER A 62 -5.82 -1.25 -5.70
N PHE A 63 -5.03 -2.26 -6.01
CA PHE A 63 -4.42 -2.39 -7.33
C PHE A 63 -5.21 -3.40 -8.16
N VAL A 64 -5.50 -3.06 -9.42
CA VAL A 64 -6.16 -3.95 -10.37
C VAL A 64 -5.42 -3.95 -11.70
N ASN A 65 -5.03 -5.14 -12.17
CA ASN A 65 -4.70 -5.37 -13.57
C ASN A 65 -5.86 -6.08 -14.25
N LEU A 66 -6.37 -5.46 -15.31
CA LEU A 66 -7.32 -6.09 -16.21
C LEU A 66 -6.55 -6.83 -17.32
N PRO A 67 -6.94 -8.07 -17.66
CA PRO A 67 -6.37 -8.79 -18.79
C PRO A 67 -6.46 -7.96 -20.08
N HIS A 68 -5.33 -7.72 -20.72
CA HIS A 68 -5.31 -7.06 -22.03
C HIS A 68 -4.15 -7.58 -22.90
N GLN A 69 -4.38 -7.63 -24.21
CA GLN A 69 -3.40 -8.14 -25.17
C GLN A 69 -2.48 -7.02 -25.67
N HIS A 70 -1.18 -7.29 -25.70
CA HIS A 70 -0.16 -6.45 -26.33
C HIS A 70 0.80 -7.34 -27.10
N LYS A 71 1.36 -6.88 -28.23
CA LYS A 71 2.27 -7.67 -29.09
C LYS A 71 3.64 -8.01 -28.45
N HIS A 72 3.89 -7.61 -27.20
CA HIS A 72 5.18 -7.75 -26.51
C HIS A 72 5.04 -8.49 -25.17
N LYS A 73 6.17 -8.71 -24.46
CA LYS A 73 6.31 -9.49 -23.22
C LYS A 73 5.08 -9.46 -22.30
N SER A 74 4.63 -10.65 -21.89
CA SER A 74 3.49 -10.84 -20.98
C SER A 74 3.76 -10.30 -19.57
N MET A 75 5.00 -10.39 -19.09
CA MET A 75 5.38 -9.92 -17.75
C MET A 75 5.86 -8.46 -17.79
N PHE A 76 5.38 -7.65 -16.86
CA PHE A 76 5.81 -6.25 -16.73
C PHE A 76 5.88 -5.81 -15.27
N LYS A 77 6.71 -4.78 -15.02
CA LYS A 77 6.88 -4.14 -13.72
C LYS A 77 5.98 -2.92 -13.62
N ARG A 78 5.35 -2.73 -12.46
CA ARG A 78 4.58 -1.54 -12.12
C ARG A 78 4.96 -1.04 -10.73
N SER A 79 4.64 0.23 -10.51
CA SER A 79 4.57 0.81 -9.18
C SER A 79 3.18 1.39 -8.97
N GLN A 80 2.74 1.42 -7.73
CA GLN A 80 1.49 2.03 -7.31
C GLN A 80 1.79 2.99 -6.15
N LYS A 81 1.17 4.17 -6.19
CA LYS A 81 1.31 5.20 -5.16
C LYS A 81 -0.05 5.44 -4.52
N PHE A 82 -0.05 5.70 -3.23
CA PHE A 82 -1.24 6.04 -2.46
C PHE A 82 -0.93 7.21 -1.53
N GLY A 83 -1.74 8.27 -1.56
CA GLY A 83 -1.70 9.29 -0.52
C GLY A 83 -2.26 8.72 0.78
N ILE A 84 -1.64 9.04 1.90
CA ILE A 84 -1.98 8.46 3.20
C ILE A 84 -2.19 9.52 4.30
N ASN A 85 -2.19 10.83 3.99
CA ASN A 85 -2.42 11.86 5.01
C ASN A 85 -3.77 11.65 5.73
N GLU A 86 -4.86 11.49 4.97
CA GLU A 86 -6.20 11.27 5.54
C GLU A 86 -6.27 9.95 6.32
N VAL A 87 -5.67 8.88 5.79
CA VAL A 87 -5.62 7.57 6.45
C VAL A 87 -4.90 7.62 7.79
N LEU A 88 -3.81 8.40 7.88
CA LEU A 88 -3.07 8.57 9.13
C LEU A 88 -3.87 9.34 10.18
N GLU A 89 -4.69 10.30 9.77
CA GLU A 89 -5.61 11.02 10.66
C GLU A 89 -6.74 10.10 11.14
N GLU A 90 -7.34 9.31 10.24
CA GLU A 90 -8.44 8.37 10.57
C GLU A 90 -8.01 7.26 11.52
N LEU A 91 -6.77 6.77 11.36
CA LEU A 91 -6.18 5.76 12.26
C LEU A 91 -5.57 6.34 13.54
N GLU A 92 -5.58 7.67 13.72
CA GLU A 92 -4.88 8.35 14.81
C GLU A 92 -3.39 7.98 14.90
N ALA A 93 -2.75 7.68 13.76
CA ALA A 93 -1.37 7.16 13.67
C ALA A 93 -0.33 8.25 13.31
N GLU A 94 -0.67 9.52 13.53
CA GLU A 94 0.16 10.64 13.07
C GLU A 94 1.51 10.75 13.80
N ASP A 95 1.60 10.31 15.05
CA ASP A 95 2.79 10.33 15.89
C ASP A 95 3.59 9.01 15.92
N ASP A 96 3.14 8.00 15.18
CA ASP A 96 3.85 6.73 15.04
C ASP A 96 5.13 6.86 14.20
N ASP A 97 6.18 6.13 14.58
CA ASP A 97 7.45 6.08 13.84
C ASP A 97 7.40 5.13 12.63
N SER A 98 6.51 4.13 12.67
CA SER A 98 6.33 3.11 11.64
C SER A 98 4.87 2.79 11.40
N LEU A 99 4.59 2.19 10.24
CA LEU A 99 3.26 1.71 9.86
C LEU A 99 3.34 0.23 9.53
N LEU A 100 2.32 -0.53 9.93
CA LEU A 100 2.14 -1.91 9.50
C LEU A 100 1.29 -1.94 8.22
N VAL A 101 1.95 -2.10 7.07
CA VAL A 101 1.26 -2.23 5.79
C VAL A 101 0.89 -3.68 5.53
N THR A 102 -0.38 -3.93 5.25
CA THR A 102 -0.92 -5.25 4.90
C THR A 102 -1.38 -5.27 3.45
N ILE A 103 -0.88 -6.24 2.67
CA ILE A 103 -1.30 -6.47 1.29
C ILE A 103 -2.08 -7.79 1.20
N VAL A 104 -3.34 -7.69 0.76
CA VAL A 104 -4.29 -8.80 0.68
C VAL A 104 -4.55 -9.13 -0.79
N PRO A 105 -3.94 -10.20 -1.35
CA PRO A 105 -4.26 -10.63 -2.69
C PRO A 105 -5.69 -11.18 -2.76
N GLN A 106 -6.47 -10.66 -3.70
CA GLN A 106 -7.83 -11.13 -4.00
C GLN A 106 -7.88 -12.06 -5.22
N SER A 107 -6.77 -12.19 -5.94
CA SER A 107 -6.62 -13.18 -7.00
C SER A 107 -5.26 -13.87 -6.95
N VAL A 108 -5.16 -15.02 -7.63
CA VAL A 108 -3.95 -15.82 -7.69
C VAL A 108 -2.94 -15.27 -8.70
N GLY A 109 -1.63 -15.42 -8.40
CA GLY A 109 -0.55 -15.14 -9.36
C GLY A 109 0.17 -13.80 -9.22
N VAL A 110 -0.01 -13.08 -8.11
CA VAL A 110 0.74 -11.85 -7.81
C VAL A 110 2.06 -12.20 -7.12
N ARG A 111 3.17 -11.66 -7.60
CA ARG A 111 4.46 -11.66 -6.89
C ARG A 111 4.84 -10.23 -6.58
N ILE A 112 4.82 -9.90 -5.29
CA ILE A 112 5.25 -8.59 -4.79
C ILE A 112 6.70 -8.76 -4.33
N PHE A 113 7.59 -8.02 -4.97
CA PHE A 113 8.98 -7.93 -4.53
C PHE A 113 9.09 -6.70 -3.63
N LYS A 114 9.77 -6.83 -2.50
CA LYS A 114 10.10 -5.68 -1.65
C LYS A 114 11.07 -4.79 -2.44
N GLY A 115 10.60 -3.63 -2.88
CA GLY A 115 11.49 -2.52 -3.21
C GLY A 115 11.97 -1.88 -1.92
N ASP A 116 13.18 -1.33 -1.94
CA ASP A 116 13.66 -0.49 -0.84
C ASP A 116 12.67 0.68 -0.66
N VAL A 117 12.16 0.83 0.57
CA VAL A 117 11.28 1.94 0.98
C VAL A 117 12.16 3.10 1.43
#